data_AF-A0A656Z5Q0-F1
#
_entry.id   AF-A0A656Z5Q0-F1
#
_cell.length_a   1.000
_cell.length_b   1.000
_cell.length_c   1.000
_cell.angle_alpha   90.00
_cell.angle_beta   90.00
_cell.angle_gamma   90.00
#
_symmetry.space_group_name_H-M   'P 1'
#
loop_
_entity.id
_entity.type
_entity.pdbx_description
1 polymer ?
#
loop_
_entity_poly.entity_id
_entity_poly.type
_entity_poly.pdbx_seq_one_letter_code
_entity_poly.pdbx_strand_id
1 'polypeptide(L)'
;MTRIMREWSETEEKIAQDTVDKFHKVLIAMLVEKQMTHADLGAALGVSRARATQLLGPNTNPSMRYTALVLHRLGYTLEIKKI
;
A
#
# COMPACT_ATOMS: atom_id res chain seq x y z
N MET A 1 13.54 -21.32 -15.56
CA MET A 1 14.03 -20.45 -14.48
C MET A 1 13.53 -21.00 -13.16
N THR A 2 14.38 -21.63 -12.38
CA THR A 2 14.04 -22.06 -11.02
C THR A 2 14.08 -20.82 -10.14
N ARG A 3 12.93 -20.32 -9.68
CA ARG A 3 12.89 -19.23 -8.70
C ARG A 3 13.60 -19.73 -7.44
N ILE A 4 14.74 -19.14 -7.11
CA ILE A 4 15.36 -19.33 -5.79
C ILE A 4 14.43 -18.65 -4.80
N MET A 5 13.53 -19.41 -4.19
CA MET A 5 12.72 -18.96 -3.08
C MET A 5 13.52 -19.22 -1.81
N ARG A 6 14.19 -18.18 -1.32
CA ARG A 6 14.75 -18.19 0.04
C ARG A 6 13.57 -18.20 1.02
N GLU A 7 13.58 -19.11 1.97
CA GLU A 7 12.65 -19.07 3.10
C GLU A 7 12.97 -17.86 3.98
N TRP A 8 11.92 -17.14 4.35
CA TRP A 8 12.04 -15.97 5.21
C TRP A 8 12.09 -16.44 6.65
N SER A 9 12.95 -15.82 7.46
CA SER A 9 12.87 -16.00 8.90
C SER A 9 11.55 -15.41 9.43
N GLU A 10 11.05 -15.91 10.56
CA GLU A 10 9.86 -15.35 11.23
C GLU A 10 10.01 -13.83 11.50
N THR A 11 11.24 -13.37 11.71
CA THR A 11 11.53 -11.94 11.92
C THR A 11 11.35 -11.14 10.64
N GLU A 12 11.86 -11.64 9.50
CA GLU A 12 11.70 -10.98 8.19
C GLU A 12 10.22 -10.92 7.77
N GLU A 13 9.46 -11.99 8.03
CA GLU A 13 8.03 -12.04 7.75
C GLU A 13 7.26 -11.00 8.58
N LYS A 14 7.54 -10.92 9.90
CA LYS A 14 6.95 -9.90 10.77
C LYS A 14 7.28 -8.48 10.31
N ILE A 15 8.54 -8.20 9.99
CA ILE A 15 8.96 -6.87 9.52
C ILE A 15 8.22 -6.46 8.24
N ALA A 16 8.05 -7.39 7.31
CA ALA A 16 7.32 -7.10 6.08
C ALA A 16 5.83 -6.88 6.33
N GLN A 17 5.21 -7.69 7.18
CA GLN A 17 3.81 -7.48 7.55
C GLN A 17 3.61 -6.14 8.25
N ASP A 18 4.48 -5.77 9.19
CA ASP A 18 4.47 -4.46 9.86
C ASP A 18 4.58 -3.30 8.86
N THR A 19 5.34 -3.49 7.78
CA THR A 19 5.50 -2.49 6.72
C THR A 19 4.23 -2.32 5.89
N VAL A 20 3.57 -3.42 5.55
CA VAL A 20 2.26 -3.42 4.86
C VAL A 20 1.20 -2.76 5.74
N ASP A 21 1.17 -3.09 7.02
CA ASP A 21 0.22 -2.53 7.98
C ASP A 21 0.43 -1.02 8.17
N LYS A 22 1.68 -0.56 8.21
CA LYS A 22 2.00 0.88 8.22
C LYS A 22 1.48 1.57 6.97
N PHE A 23 1.65 0.97 5.80
CA PHE A 23 1.11 1.53 4.55
C PHE A 23 -0.42 1.66 4.61
N HIS A 24 -1.14 0.62 5.07
CA HIS A 24 -2.59 0.66 5.22
C HIS A 24 -3.04 1.73 6.21
N LYS A 25 -2.35 1.87 7.35
CA LYS A 25 -2.64 2.91 8.35
C LYS A 25 -2.51 4.32 7.77
N VAL A 26 -1.43 4.57 7.03
CA VAL A 26 -1.23 5.86 6.34
C VAL A 26 -2.36 6.08 5.33
N LEU A 27 -2.68 5.10 4.50
CA LEU A 27 -3.72 5.23 3.49
C LEU A 27 -5.11 5.48 4.10
N ILE A 28 -5.45 4.83 5.21
CA ILE A 28 -6.73 5.06 5.91
C ILE A 28 -6.78 6.46 6.52
N ALA A 29 -5.73 6.89 7.23
CA ALA A 29 -5.64 8.24 7.78
C ALA A 29 -5.83 9.29 6.68
N MET A 30 -5.22 9.05 5.51
CA MET A 30 -5.35 9.91 4.35
C MET A 30 -6.78 10.04 3.82
N LEU A 31 -7.52 8.94 3.72
CA LEU A 31 -8.90 8.99 3.27
C LEU A 31 -9.76 9.82 4.23
N VAL A 32 -9.49 9.71 5.53
CA VAL A 32 -10.17 10.51 6.56
C VAL A 32 -9.82 12.00 6.41
N GLU A 33 -8.52 12.34 6.33
CA GLU A 33 -8.05 13.72 6.19
C GLU A 33 -8.59 14.42 4.95
N LYS A 34 -8.63 13.71 3.81
CA LYS A 34 -9.13 14.25 2.54
C LYS A 34 -10.65 14.07 2.35
N GLN A 35 -11.36 13.51 3.34
CA GLN A 35 -12.79 13.15 3.26
C GLN A 35 -13.13 12.32 2.02
N MET A 36 -12.23 11.42 1.62
CA MET A 36 -12.37 10.58 0.43
C MET A 36 -13.06 9.27 0.76
N THR A 37 -14.05 8.89 -0.03
CA THR A 37 -14.64 7.56 -0.01
C THR A 37 -13.77 6.56 -0.76
N HIS A 38 -14.08 5.26 -0.64
CA HIS A 38 -13.41 4.23 -1.45
C HIS A 38 -13.68 4.40 -2.96
N ALA A 39 -14.79 5.03 -3.33
CA ALA A 39 -15.09 5.34 -4.73
C ALA A 39 -14.18 6.46 -5.24
N ASP A 40 -13.94 7.49 -4.42
CA ASP A 40 -13.03 8.60 -4.74
C ASP A 40 -11.59 8.11 -4.85
N LEU A 41 -11.18 7.19 -3.96
CA LEU A 41 -9.89 6.52 -4.08
C LEU A 41 -9.78 5.74 -5.40
N GLY A 42 -10.82 5.00 -5.77
CA GLY A 42 -10.88 4.32 -7.06
C GLY A 42 -10.70 5.29 -8.24
N ALA A 43 -11.42 6.40 -8.22
CA ALA A 43 -11.33 7.44 -9.24
C ALA A 43 -9.93 8.06 -9.33
N ALA A 44 -9.31 8.41 -8.19
CA ALA A 44 -7.95 8.96 -8.13
C ALA A 44 -6.89 7.99 -8.68
N LEU A 45 -7.10 6.69 -8.48
CA LEU A 45 -6.21 5.63 -8.94
C LEU A 45 -6.53 5.10 -10.34
N GLY A 46 -7.66 5.49 -10.94
CA GLY A 46 -8.15 4.95 -12.21
C GLY A 46 -8.57 3.48 -12.13
N VAL A 47 -9.08 3.03 -10.98
CA VAL A 47 -9.52 1.65 -10.74
C VAL A 47 -10.95 1.59 -10.21
N SER A 48 -11.56 0.42 -10.22
CA SER A 48 -12.91 0.24 -9.67
C SER A 48 -12.93 0.43 -8.14
N ARG A 49 -14.10 0.84 -7.60
CA ARG A 49 -14.34 0.90 -6.14
C ARG A 49 -14.00 -0.43 -5.46
N ALA A 50 -14.34 -1.56 -6.07
CA ALA A 50 -14.03 -2.88 -5.51
C ALA A 50 -12.51 -3.10 -5.37
N ARG A 51 -11.73 -2.66 -6.36
CA ARG A 51 -10.27 -2.74 -6.32
C ARG A 51 -9.67 -1.80 -5.27
N ALA A 52 -10.23 -0.59 -5.11
CA ALA A 52 -9.84 0.34 -4.06
C ALA A 52 -10.15 -0.23 -2.66
N THR A 53 -11.30 -0.87 -2.46
CA THR A 53 -11.64 -1.55 -1.21
C THR A 53 -10.68 -2.71 -0.92
N GLN A 54 -10.30 -3.51 -1.94
CA GLN A 54 -9.32 -4.57 -1.76
C GLN A 54 -7.97 -4.01 -1.30
N LEU A 55 -7.53 -2.86 -1.81
CA LEU A 55 -6.28 -2.22 -1.39
C LEU A 55 -6.24 -1.87 0.10
N LEU A 56 -7.40 -1.63 0.72
CA LEU A 56 -7.53 -1.33 2.15
C LEU A 56 -7.75 -2.60 2.99
N GLY A 57 -7.78 -3.77 2.36
CA GLY A 57 -8.01 -5.04 3.03
C GLY A 57 -6.78 -5.53 3.80
N PRO A 58 -6.96 -6.17 4.97
CA PRO A 58 -5.87 -6.58 5.87
C PRO A 58 -4.89 -7.61 5.26
N ASN A 59 -5.26 -8.28 4.16
CA ASN A 59 -4.43 -9.30 3.49
C ASN A 59 -3.88 -8.84 2.14
N THR A 60 -3.98 -7.55 1.82
CA THR A 60 -3.43 -7.04 0.56
C THR A 60 -1.98 -6.64 0.76
N ASN A 61 -1.08 -7.27 0.01
CA ASN A 61 0.33 -6.92 -0.02
C ASN A 61 0.65 -6.25 -1.37
N PRO A 62 0.44 -4.93 -1.50
CA PRO A 62 0.72 -4.22 -2.74
C PRO A 62 2.23 -4.16 -2.98
N SER A 63 2.63 -4.29 -4.25
CA SER A 63 4.04 -4.09 -4.61
C SER A 63 4.48 -2.66 -4.28
N MET A 64 5.76 -2.47 -3.97
CA MET A 64 6.34 -1.15 -3.71
C MET A 64 6.04 -0.15 -4.85
N ARG A 65 6.07 -0.61 -6.11
CA ARG A 65 5.70 0.21 -7.28
C ARG A 65 4.27 0.70 -7.19
N TYR A 66 3.34 -0.17 -6.78
CA TYR A 66 1.94 0.19 -6.66
C TYR A 66 1.70 1.13 -5.48
N THR A 67 2.31 0.84 -4.32
CA THR A 67 2.33 1.75 -3.16
C THR A 67 2.82 3.14 -3.54
N ALA A 68 3.92 3.23 -4.29
CA ALA A 68 4.46 4.51 -4.72
C ALA A 68 3.52 5.27 -5.67
N LEU A 69 2.92 4.57 -6.63
CA LEU A 69 1.93 5.15 -7.52
C LEU A 69 0.71 5.69 -6.75
N VAL A 70 0.21 4.93 -5.78
CA VAL A 70 -0.93 5.35 -4.95
C VAL A 70 -0.60 6.63 -4.19
N LEU A 71 0.54 6.66 -3.50
CA LEU A 71 0.98 7.84 -2.76
C LEU A 71 1.15 9.06 -3.67
N HIS A 72 1.80 8.89 -4.82
CA HIS A 72 1.93 9.96 -5.82
C HIS A 72 0.57 10.49 -6.28
N ARG A 73 -0.38 9.60 -6.61
CA ARG A 73 -1.72 9.99 -7.09
C ARG A 73 -2.53 10.75 -6.03
N LEU A 74 -2.24 10.50 -4.76
CA LEU A 74 -2.84 11.19 -3.62
C LEU A 74 -2.11 12.50 -3.24
N GLY A 75 -1.04 12.86 -3.97
CA GLY A 75 -0.28 14.09 -3.78
C GLY A 75 0.88 13.97 -2.80
N TYR A 76 1.30 12.75 -2.43
CA TYR A 76 2.45 12.53 -1.55
C TYR A 76 3.74 12.44 -2.34
N THR A 77 4.79 13.06 -1.80
CA THR A 77 6.15 12.91 -2.29
C THR A 77 6.84 11.82 -1.47
N LEU A 78 7.47 10.86 -2.15
CA LEU A 78 8.28 9.84 -1.50
C LEU A 78 9.68 10.40 -1.26
N GLU A 79 10.02 10.62 0.00
CA GLU A 79 11.40 10.88 0.39
C GLU A 79 12.08 9.56 0.77
N ILE A 80 12.99 9.10 -0.09
CA ILE A 80 13.86 7.98 0.23
C ILE A 80 15.00 8.54 1.08
N LYS A 81 14.84 8.48 2.41
CA LYS A 81 15.95 8.75 3.33
C LYS A 81 16.99 7.64 3.15
N LYS A 82 18.20 8.02 2.77
CA LYS A 82 19.36 7.12 2.92
C LYS A 82 19.54 6.86 4.41
N ILE A 83 19.46 5.60 4.79
CA ILE A 83 19.86 5.09 6.10
C ILE A 83 21.37 4.88 6.06
#